data_AF-A0AAV3QPC5-F1
#
_entry.id   AF-A0AAV3QPC5-F1
#
_cell.length_a   1.000
_cell.length_b   1.000
_cell.length_c   1.000
_cell.angle_alpha   90.00
_cell.angle_beta   90.00
_cell.angle_gamma   90.00
#
_symmetry.space_group_name_H-M   'P 1'
#
loop_
_entity.id
_entity.type
_entity.pdbx_description
1 polymer ?
#
loop_
_entity_poly.entity_id
_entity_poly.type
_entity_poly.pdbx_seq_one_letter_code
_entity_poly.pdbx_strand_id
1 'polypeptide(L)'
;MTNMGYEMGKGLGRQSEGPSTFVLDYEIRPQNHTYGIGYRSTAWDDFKQKQLRIAKARAKKEDVPFEVPMRPYPLTLNGQFTRAGDIFPFWGFREPVIAATGWDV
;
A
#
# COMPACT_ATOMS: atom_id res chain seq x y z
N MET A 1 29.37 12.60 -22.16
CA MET A 1 29.79 13.13 -20.84
C MET A 1 31.31 13.24 -20.71
N THR A 2 32.11 12.37 -21.34
CA THR A 2 33.58 12.45 -21.34
C THR A 2 34.14 13.78 -21.85
N ASN A 3 33.50 14.40 -22.86
CA ASN A 3 33.88 15.71 -23.38
C ASN A 3 33.60 16.90 -22.44
N MET A 4 33.00 16.67 -21.26
CA MET A 4 32.67 17.69 -20.26
C MET A 4 33.52 17.52 -18.98
N GLY A 5 34.59 16.72 -19.01
CA GLY A 5 35.45 16.47 -17.85
C GLY A 5 34.85 15.49 -16.83
N TYR A 6 33.82 14.73 -17.20
CA TYR A 6 33.29 13.68 -16.34
C TYR A 6 34.24 12.48 -16.27
N GLU A 7 34.62 12.10 -15.05
CA GLU A 7 35.37 10.88 -14.77
C GLU A 7 34.43 9.71 -14.47
N MET A 8 34.61 8.60 -15.20
CA MET A 8 33.81 7.39 -14.99
C MET A 8 33.98 6.86 -13.57
N GLY A 9 32.87 6.58 -12.89
CA GLY A 9 32.87 6.08 -11.52
C GLY A 9 33.00 7.17 -10.44
N LYS A 10 33.02 8.46 -10.82
CA LYS A 10 32.90 9.59 -9.89
C LYS A 10 31.49 10.16 -9.89
N GLY A 11 31.14 10.76 -8.77
CA GLY A 11 29.94 11.58 -8.64
C GLY A 11 30.05 12.84 -9.48
N LEU A 12 28.93 13.35 -9.96
CA LEU A 12 28.86 14.72 -10.47
C LEU A 12 28.94 15.72 -9.29
N GLY A 13 29.47 16.91 -9.51
CA GLY A 13 29.64 17.92 -8.47
C GLY A 13 31.03 18.54 -8.51
N ARG A 14 31.23 19.65 -7.79
CA ARG A 14 32.51 20.39 -7.85
C ARG A 14 33.67 19.61 -7.24
N GLN A 15 33.36 18.74 -6.28
CA GLN A 15 34.26 17.87 -5.53
C GLN A 15 33.91 16.38 -5.74
N SER A 16 33.16 16.04 -6.80
CA SER A 16 32.64 14.69 -7.03
C SER A 16 31.73 14.16 -5.90
N GLU A 17 31.00 15.05 -5.23
CA GLU A 17 30.14 14.78 -4.06
C GLU A 17 28.81 14.10 -4.40
N GLY A 18 28.41 14.10 -5.67
CA GLY A 18 27.21 13.42 -6.12
C GLY A 18 27.33 11.90 -6.08
N PRO A 19 26.21 11.18 -6.23
CA PRO A 19 26.24 9.73 -6.33
C PRO A 19 26.98 9.29 -7.61
N SER A 20 27.98 8.42 -7.46
CA SER A 20 28.72 7.82 -8.58
C SER A 20 28.00 6.63 -9.21
N THR A 21 27.01 6.09 -8.51
CA THR A 21 26.15 5.00 -8.93
C THR A 21 24.70 5.37 -8.69
N PHE A 22 23.79 4.81 -9.47
CA PHE A 22 22.37 4.92 -9.16
C PHE A 22 22.08 4.16 -7.87
N VAL A 23 21.52 4.87 -6.89
CA VAL A 23 20.95 4.24 -5.70
C VAL A 23 19.62 3.62 -6.13
N LEU A 24 19.67 2.37 -6.58
CA LEU A 24 18.50 1.52 -6.83
C LEU A 24 18.03 0.84 -5.54
N ASP A 25 18.18 1.52 -4.39
CA ASP A 25 17.83 0.96 -3.08
C ASP A 25 16.32 0.99 -2.82
N TYR A 26 15.54 1.47 -3.80
CA TYR A 26 14.13 1.14 -3.86
C TYR A 26 14.00 -0.29 -4.41
N GLU A 27 14.01 -1.28 -3.53
CA GLU A 27 13.37 -2.55 -3.84
C GLU A 27 11.87 -2.24 -4.03
N ILE A 28 11.44 -1.94 -5.25
CA ILE A 28 10.04 -2.16 -5.66
C ILE A 28 9.88 -3.68 -5.69
N ARG A 29 9.83 -4.30 -4.52
CA ARG A 29 9.24 -5.62 -4.39
C ARG A 29 7.80 -5.43 -4.83
N PRO A 30 7.32 -6.16 -5.85
CA PRO A 30 5.91 -6.15 -6.14
C PRO A 30 5.20 -6.56 -4.86
N GLN A 31 4.45 -5.61 -4.27
CA GLN A 31 3.68 -5.92 -3.09
C GLN A 31 2.65 -6.96 -3.51
N ASN A 32 2.82 -8.18 -3.02
CA ASN A 32 1.87 -9.27 -3.23
C ASN A 32 0.57 -9.05 -2.43
N HIS A 33 0.37 -7.84 -1.90
CA HIS A 33 -0.77 -7.40 -1.12
C HIS A 33 -1.18 -5.99 -1.53
N THR A 34 -2.44 -5.65 -1.35
CA THR A 34 -3.00 -4.33 -1.64
C THR A 34 -3.07 -3.40 -0.42
N TYR A 35 -2.36 -3.74 0.66
CA TYR A 35 -2.34 -2.89 1.86
C TYR A 35 -1.73 -1.52 1.59
N GLY A 36 -2.29 -0.48 2.22
CA GLY A 36 -1.77 0.88 2.13
C GLY A 36 -0.38 1.01 2.73
N ILE A 37 0.35 2.03 2.29
CA ILE A 37 1.69 2.36 2.82
C ILE A 37 1.57 2.60 4.33
N GLY A 38 2.46 1.96 5.10
CA GLY A 38 2.48 2.07 6.57
C GLY A 38 1.47 1.17 7.30
N TYR A 39 0.60 0.45 6.59
CA TYR A 39 -0.29 -0.53 7.21
C TYR A 39 0.49 -1.77 7.67
N ARG A 40 0.31 -2.16 8.92
CA ARG A 40 0.83 -3.41 9.46
C ARG A 40 -0.27 -4.46 9.40
N SER A 41 -0.09 -5.48 8.56
CA SER A 41 -1.07 -6.55 8.45
C SER A 41 -1.17 -7.35 9.74
N THR A 42 -2.38 -7.83 10.03
CA THR A 42 -2.63 -8.79 11.11
C THR A 42 -2.54 -10.20 10.55
N ALA A 43 -2.33 -11.21 11.41
CA ALA A 43 -2.36 -12.63 10.99
C ALA A 43 -3.66 -13.02 10.26
N TRP A 44 -4.78 -12.38 10.63
CA TRP A 44 -6.07 -12.57 9.97
C TRP A 44 -6.11 -12.01 8.54
N ASP A 45 -5.43 -10.89 8.30
CA ASP A 45 -5.37 -10.27 6.99
C ASP A 45 -4.53 -11.13 6.05
N ASP A 46 -3.40 -11.65 6.54
CA ASP A 46 -2.54 -12.58 5.79
C ASP A 46 -3.27 -13.89 5.44
N PHE A 47 -4.04 -14.43 6.39
CA PHE A 47 -4.89 -15.60 6.15
C PHE A 47 -5.92 -15.32 5.04
N LYS A 48 -6.59 -14.17 5.09
CA LYS A 48 -7.57 -13.77 4.07
C LYS A 48 -6.93 -13.58 2.70
N GLN A 49 -5.76 -12.93 2.61
CA GLN A 49 -5.03 -12.80 1.34
C GLN A 49 -4.62 -14.16 0.76
N LYS A 50 -4.23 -15.11 1.62
CA LYS A 50 -3.94 -16.49 1.19
C LYS A 50 -5.19 -17.16 0.60
N GLN A 51 -6.34 -17.02 1.25
CA GLN A 51 -7.61 -17.57 0.73
C GLN A 51 -8.00 -16.95 -0.61
N LEU A 52 -7.89 -15.63 -0.74
CA LEU A 52 -8.16 -14.93 -1.99
C LEU A 52 -7.28 -15.41 -3.14
N ARG A 53 -5.98 -15.62 -2.89
CA ARG A 53 -5.05 -16.14 -3.90
C ARG A 53 -5.41 -17.56 -4.34
N ILE A 54 -5.84 -18.42 -3.42
CA ILE A 54 -6.30 -19.78 -3.75
C ILE A 54 -7.58 -19.71 -4.59
N ALA A 55 -8.55 -18.89 -4.19
CA ALA A 55 -9.81 -18.73 -4.91
C ALA A 55 -9.58 -18.16 -6.33
N LYS A 56 -8.71 -17.15 -6.46
CA LYS A 56 -8.31 -16.58 -7.75
C LYS A 56 -7.65 -17.61 -8.66
N ALA A 57 -6.77 -18.45 -8.11
CA ALA A 57 -6.12 -19.51 -8.88
C ALA A 57 -7.11 -20.59 -9.35
N ARG A 58 -8.12 -20.92 -8.53
CA ARG A 58 -9.21 -21.84 -8.92
C ARG A 58 -10.07 -21.26 -10.03
N ALA A 59 -10.55 -20.03 -9.88
CA ALA A 59 -11.35 -19.35 -10.89
C ALA A 59 -10.61 -19.23 -12.22
N LYS A 60 -9.30 -18.90 -12.20
CA LYS A 60 -8.46 -18.90 -13.41
C LYS A 60 -8.36 -20.28 -14.06
N LYS A 61 -8.29 -21.36 -13.27
CA LYS A 61 -8.23 -22.74 -13.80
C LYS A 61 -9.55 -23.16 -14.43
N GLU A 62 -10.66 -22.70 -13.87
CA GLU A 62 -12.03 -23.02 -14.33
C GLU A 62 -12.52 -22.05 -15.42
N ASP A 63 -11.70 -21.09 -15.83
CA ASP A 63 -12.03 -20.02 -16.78
C ASP A 63 -13.29 -19.22 -16.38
N VAL A 64 -13.48 -19.05 -15.06
CA VAL A 64 -14.59 -18.28 -14.48
C VAL A 64 -14.07 -16.90 -14.07
N PRO A 65 -14.83 -15.81 -14.30
CA PRO A 65 -14.50 -14.49 -13.79
C PRO A 65 -14.29 -14.52 -12.27
N PHE A 66 -13.19 -13.92 -11.80
CA PHE A 66 -12.91 -13.78 -10.38
C PHE A 66 -13.07 -12.32 -9.97
N GLU A 67 -14.16 -12.01 -9.27
CA GLU A 67 -14.34 -10.72 -8.63
C GLU A 67 -13.61 -10.72 -7.28
N VAL A 68 -12.72 -9.74 -7.09
CA VAL A 68 -12.08 -9.55 -5.79
C VAL A 68 -13.12 -8.94 -4.87
N PRO A 69 -13.51 -9.59 -3.76
CA PRO A 69 -14.49 -9.02 -2.84
C PRO A 69 -13.89 -7.77 -2.21
N MET A 70 -14.34 -6.61 -2.68
CA MET A 70 -14.00 -5.33 -2.08
C MET A 70 -14.77 -5.23 -0.77
N ARG A 71 -14.06 -5.10 0.36
CA ARG A 71 -14.75 -4.81 1.61
C ARG A 71 -15.34 -3.41 1.49
N PRO A 72 -16.63 -3.21 1.75
CA PRO A 72 -17.16 -1.86 1.86
C PRO A 72 -16.37 -1.12 2.93
N TYR A 73 -16.00 0.13 2.63
CA TYR A 73 -15.40 0.99 3.63
C TYR A 73 -16.36 1.10 4.81
N PRO A 74 -15.86 0.99 6.06
CA PRO A 74 -16.69 1.27 7.21
C PRO A 74 -17.17 2.72 7.09
N LEU A 75 -18.46 2.94 7.34
CA LEU A 75 -19.03 4.29 7.32
C LEU A 75 -18.40 5.19 8.40
N THR A 76 -17.85 4.58 9.45
CA THR A 76 -17.16 5.28 10.53
C THR A 76 -15.64 5.09 10.47
N LEU A 77 -14.92 6.17 10.77
CA LEU A 77 -13.47 6.13 10.97
C LEU A 77 -13.10 5.77 12.43
N ASN A 78 -14.08 5.74 13.33
CA ASN A 78 -13.86 5.38 14.72
C ASN A 78 -13.40 3.92 14.83
N GLY A 79 -12.36 3.70 15.64
CA GLY A 79 -11.75 2.38 15.80
C GLY A 79 -10.84 1.95 14.64
N GLN A 80 -10.76 2.71 13.54
CA GLN A 80 -9.95 2.35 12.37
C GLN A 80 -8.52 2.91 12.43
N PHE A 81 -8.33 4.02 13.13
CA PHE A 81 -7.04 4.71 13.20
C PHE A 81 -6.58 4.84 14.64
N THR A 82 -5.27 4.89 14.82
CA THR A 82 -4.62 5.18 16.09
C THR A 82 -3.84 6.48 15.93
N ARG A 83 -3.88 7.37 16.93
CA ARG A 83 -3.10 8.60 16.88
C ARG A 83 -1.62 8.25 17.01
N ALA A 84 -0.74 9.07 16.42
CA ALA A 84 0.70 8.89 16.58
C ALA A 84 1.07 8.94 18.08
N GLY A 85 1.69 7.87 18.57
CA GLY A 85 2.07 7.72 19.98
C GLY A 85 1.04 6.99 20.86
N ASP A 86 -0.18 6.76 20.37
CA ASP A 86 -1.21 6.05 21.11
C ASP A 86 -1.18 4.54 20.82
N ILE A 87 -1.69 3.74 21.76
CA ILE A 87 -1.81 2.27 21.64
C ILE A 87 -3.28 1.87 21.39
N PHE A 88 -4.22 2.75 21.69
CA PHE A 88 -5.66 2.51 21.56
C PHE A 88 -6.22 3.19 20.30
N PRO A 89 -7.19 2.57 19.62
CA PRO A 89 -7.87 3.19 18.49
C PRO A 89 -8.58 4.49 18.91
N PHE A 90 -8.61 5.46 18.00
CA PHE A 90 -9.28 6.74 18.18
C PHE A 90 -10.77 6.64 17.87
N TRP A 91 -11.59 7.29 18.71
CA TRP A 91 -13.06 7.27 18.66
C TRP A 91 -13.71 8.66 18.59
N GLY A 92 -12.92 9.70 18.32
CA GLY A 92 -13.42 11.08 18.29
C GLY A 92 -13.86 11.57 16.92
N PHE A 93 -13.92 10.72 15.88
CA PHE A 93 -14.46 11.14 14.60
C PHE A 93 -15.97 11.31 14.71
N ARG A 94 -16.48 12.37 14.06
CA ARG A 94 -17.92 12.58 13.93
C ARG A 94 -18.51 11.43 13.14
N GLU A 95 -19.51 10.76 13.72
CA GLU A 95 -20.22 9.69 13.01
C GLU A 95 -21.00 10.28 11.82
N PRO A 96 -21.00 9.59 10.67
CA PRO A 96 -21.83 10.02 9.55
C PRO A 96 -23.30 9.93 9.95
N VAL A 97 -24.07 10.95 9.57
CA VAL A 97 -25.52 10.88 9.66
C VAL A 97 -25.98 9.94 8.55
N ILE A 98 -26.37 8.72 8.91
CA ILE A 98 -27.00 7.79 7.97
C ILE A 98 -28.43 8.29 7.75
N ALA A 99 -28.64 9.12 6.73
CA ALA A 99 -29.99 9.38 6.26
C ALA A 99 -30.58 8.03 5.82
N ALA A 100 -31.79 7.72 6.27
CA ALA A 100 -32.46 6.45 5.99
C ALA A 100 -32.97 6.37 4.54
N THR A 101 -32.11 6.65 3.56
CA THR A 101 -32.37 6.45 2.13
C THR A 101 -31.03 6.26 1.45
N GLY A 102 -30.79 5.03 0.97
CA GLY A 102 -29.61 4.71 0.20
C GLY A 102 -29.55 5.53 -1.09
N TRP A 103 -28.34 5.93 -1.44
CA TRP A 103 -27.95 6.73 -2.61
C TRP A 103 -28.31 8.20 -2.50
N ASP A 104 -27.31 9.01 -2.11
CA ASP A 104 -27.03 10.34 -2.67
C ASP A 104 -25.73 10.86 -2.04
N VAL A 105 -24.59 10.70 -2.74
CA VAL A 105 -23.68 11.73 -3.29
C VAL A 105 -22.71 11.03 -4.24
#